data_AF-A0A556N7V3-F1
#
_entry.id   AF-A0A556N7V3-F1
#
_cell.length_a   1.000
_cell.length_b   1.000
_cell.length_c   1.000
_cell.angle_alpha   90.00
_cell.angle_beta   90.00
_cell.angle_gamma   90.00
#
_symmetry.space_group_name_H-M   'P 1'
#
loop_
_entity.id
_entity.type
_entity.pdbx_description
1 polymer ?
#
loop_
_entity_poly.entity_id
_entity_poly.type
_entity_poly.pdbx_seq_one_letter_code
_entity_poly.pdbx_strand_id
1 'polypeptide(L)'
;MSKKNVLGKLTLFFVGIMFCMSTAFSQEKLPVESIKSDWVLFKEAKGIKFYAKQEVIETNDGRKPVSYAVVKLENTTNKEVKLLYNLEVHYNLGCNNCNPNSEARQLVTIAPNKSIEGKYTDGNTPLSVLLLNANLNNGWIPEYLMIGNLIIN
;
A
#
# COMPACT_ATOMS: atom_id res chain seq x y z
N MET A 1 -39.77 -30.88 24.37
CA MET A 1 -38.33 -30.53 24.26
C MET A 1 -37.98 -29.52 25.34
N SER A 2 -36.98 -29.79 26.18
CA SER A 2 -36.62 -28.92 27.32
C SER A 2 -36.09 -27.58 26.84
N LYS A 3 -36.62 -26.46 27.37
CA LYS A 3 -36.17 -25.09 27.07
C LYS A 3 -34.65 -24.90 27.22
N LYS A 4 -34.02 -25.70 28.10
CA LYS A 4 -32.56 -25.72 28.31
C LYS A 4 -31.77 -26.21 27.07
N ASN A 5 -32.35 -27.10 26.27
CA ASN A 5 -31.70 -27.65 25.06
C ASN A 5 -31.81 -26.71 23.85
N VAL A 6 -32.79 -25.81 23.85
CA VAL A 6 -32.95 -24.77 22.81
C VAL A 6 -31.97 -23.63 23.05
N LEU A 7 -31.80 -23.21 24.31
CA LEU A 7 -30.86 -22.15 24.68
C LEU A 7 -29.41 -22.54 24.39
N GLY A 8 -28.98 -23.76 24.75
CA GLY A 8 -27.63 -24.24 24.45
C GLY A 8 -27.32 -24.34 22.94
N LYS A 9 -28.32 -24.71 22.13
CA LYS A 9 -28.18 -24.75 20.66
C LYS A 9 -28.10 -23.34 20.05
N LEU A 10 -28.81 -22.37 20.62
CA LEU A 10 -28.78 -20.98 20.16
C LEU A 10 -27.42 -20.33 20.48
N THR A 11 -26.86 -20.59 21.67
CA THR A 11 -25.54 -20.07 22.06
C THR A 11 -24.43 -20.65 21.19
N LEU A 12 -24.50 -21.94 20.83
CA LEU A 12 -23.52 -22.56 19.92
C LEU A 12 -23.57 -21.96 18.50
N PHE A 13 -24.76 -21.59 18.03
CA PHE A 13 -24.94 -20.95 16.72
C PHE A 13 -24.34 -19.53 16.69
N PHE A 14 -24.50 -18.75 17.76
CA PHE A 14 -23.92 -17.41 17.86
C PHE A 14 -22.38 -17.41 17.98
N VAL A 15 -21.80 -18.38 18.69
CA VAL A 15 -20.33 -18.53 18.76
C VAL A 15 -19.75 -18.92 17.40
N GLY A 16 -20.46 -19.73 16.60
CA GLY A 16 -20.01 -20.10 15.24
C GLY A 16 -19.94 -18.92 14.26
N ILE A 17 -20.89 -17.97 14.33
CA ILE A 17 -20.92 -16.79 13.45
C ILE A 17 -19.77 -15.81 13.75
N MET A 18 -19.32 -15.74 15.02
CA MET A 18 -18.23 -14.85 15.42
C MET A 18 -16.86 -15.26 14.83
N PHE A 19 -16.66 -16.53 14.48
CA PHE A 19 -15.41 -17.00 13.86
C PHE A 19 -15.34 -16.75 12.34
N CYS A 20 -16.43 -16.35 11.69
CA CYS A 20 -16.45 -16.10 10.24
C CYS A 20 -16.14 -14.63 9.86
N MET A 21 -15.97 -13.72 10.83
CA MET A 21 -15.74 -12.28 10.56
C MET A 21 -14.27 -11.86 10.51
N SER A 22 -13.31 -12.78 10.56
CA SER A 22 -11.90 -12.47 10.31
C SER A 22 -11.64 -12.35 8.81
N THR A 23 -12.10 -11.27 8.16
CA THR A 23 -11.60 -10.91 6.82
C THR A 23 -10.17 -10.41 6.96
N ALA A 24 -9.23 -11.34 6.89
CA ALA A 24 -7.80 -11.08 6.84
C ALA A 24 -7.44 -10.34 5.54
N PHE A 25 -7.47 -9.01 5.56
CA PHE A 25 -6.73 -8.20 4.60
C PHE A 25 -5.33 -7.93 5.14
N SER A 26 -4.46 -8.92 4.99
CA SER A 26 -3.02 -8.79 5.18
C SER A 26 -2.31 -9.11 3.86
N GLN A 27 -2.69 -8.44 2.77
CA GLN A 27 -1.86 -8.44 1.57
C GLN A 27 -0.77 -7.38 1.76
N GLU A 28 0.42 -7.81 2.16
CA GLU A 28 1.57 -6.90 2.25
C GLU A 28 2.11 -6.48 0.87
N LYS A 29 1.71 -7.19 -0.18
CA LYS A 29 2.14 -7.03 -1.57
C LYS A 29 0.96 -6.61 -2.43
N LEU A 30 1.11 -5.54 -3.19
CA LEU A 30 0.14 -5.04 -4.14
C LEU A 30 0.61 -5.35 -5.57
N PRO A 31 0.01 -6.33 -6.28
CA PRO A 31 0.39 -6.64 -7.66
C PRO A 31 0.28 -5.41 -8.56
N VAL A 32 1.28 -5.16 -9.41
CA VAL A 32 1.31 -3.96 -10.27
C VAL A 32 0.09 -3.91 -11.21
N GLU A 33 -0.39 -5.05 -11.69
CA GLU A 33 -1.58 -5.16 -12.54
C GLU A 33 -2.87 -4.63 -11.87
N SER A 34 -2.91 -4.59 -10.54
CA SER A 34 -4.03 -4.06 -9.77
C SER A 34 -3.94 -2.55 -9.55
N ILE A 35 -2.79 -1.94 -9.80
CA ILE A 35 -2.54 -0.51 -9.63
C ILE A 35 -2.99 0.20 -10.90
N LYS A 36 -4.16 0.84 -10.84
CA LYS A 36 -4.75 1.57 -11.96
C LYS A 36 -4.84 3.06 -11.63
N SER A 37 -5.60 3.82 -12.40
CA SER A 37 -5.83 5.25 -12.15
C SER A 37 -6.54 5.55 -10.82
N ASP A 38 -7.31 4.59 -10.29
CA ASP A 38 -8.05 4.74 -9.04
C ASP A 38 -7.22 4.33 -7.82
N TRP A 39 -7.51 4.96 -6.67
CA TRP A 39 -6.87 4.64 -5.40
C TRP A 39 -7.26 3.23 -4.91
N VAL A 40 -6.27 2.37 -4.72
CA VAL A 40 -6.44 1.03 -4.16
C VAL A 40 -5.83 0.97 -2.76
N LEU A 41 -6.64 0.64 -1.76
CA LEU A 41 -6.16 0.35 -0.40
C LEU A 41 -5.38 -0.97 -0.43
N PHE A 42 -4.14 -0.95 0.04
CA PHE A 42 -3.30 -2.16 0.03
C PHE A 42 -2.62 -2.47 1.35
N LYS A 43 -2.56 -1.53 2.30
CA LYS A 43 -2.08 -1.82 3.66
C LYS A 43 -2.79 -0.95 4.67
N GLU A 44 -3.08 -1.52 5.84
CA GLU A 44 -3.52 -0.77 7.01
C GLU A 44 -2.67 -1.20 8.21
N ALA A 45 -2.10 -0.23 8.93
CA ALA A 45 -1.26 -0.50 10.09
C ALA A 45 -1.38 0.63 11.11
N LYS A 46 -1.71 0.30 12.37
CA LYS A 46 -1.82 1.24 13.50
C LYS A 46 -2.65 2.51 13.19
N GLY A 47 -3.78 2.36 12.50
CA GLY A 47 -4.64 3.48 12.11
C GLY A 47 -4.12 4.32 10.94
N ILE A 48 -3.13 3.81 10.20
CA ILE A 48 -2.66 4.40 8.94
C ILE A 48 -3.06 3.51 7.78
N LYS A 49 -3.75 4.08 6.81
CA LYS A 49 -4.12 3.41 5.56
C LYS A 49 -3.20 3.85 4.43
N PHE A 50 -2.71 2.89 3.67
CA PHE A 50 -1.84 3.07 2.52
C PHE A 50 -2.63 2.73 1.27
N TYR A 51 -2.80 3.72 0.42
CA TYR A 51 -3.41 3.57 -0.89
C TYR A 51 -2.37 3.80 -1.97
N ALA A 52 -2.49 3.12 -3.11
CA ALA A 52 -1.66 3.38 -4.28
C ALA A 52 -2.54 3.56 -5.51
N LYS A 53 -2.06 4.35 -6.45
CA LYS A 53 -2.58 4.43 -7.83
C LYS A 53 -1.41 4.60 -8.79
N GLN A 54 -1.69 4.37 -10.06
CA GLN A 54 -0.74 4.55 -11.15
C GLN A 54 -0.99 5.90 -11.82
N GLU A 55 0.06 6.70 -11.98
CA GLU A 55 0.06 7.90 -12.81
C GLU A 55 0.90 7.62 -14.06
N VAL A 56 0.28 7.81 -15.22
CA VAL A 56 0.94 7.66 -16.53
C VAL A 56 1.25 9.03 -17.07
N ILE A 57 2.52 9.26 -17.39
CA ILE A 57 3.04 10.53 -17.87
C ILE A 57 3.40 10.36 -19.34
N GLU A 58 2.66 11.08 -20.18
CA GLU A 58 2.99 11.23 -21.59
C GLU A 58 4.32 11.98 -21.70
N THR A 59 5.23 11.45 -22.50
CA THR A 59 6.51 12.10 -22.75
C THR A 59 6.45 12.79 -24.11
N ASN A 60 6.99 14.01 -24.18
CA ASN A 60 7.08 14.75 -25.43
C ASN A 60 8.10 14.07 -26.38
N ASP A 61 8.09 14.49 -27.65
CA ASP A 61 9.11 14.13 -28.65
C ASP A 61 9.14 12.65 -29.07
N GLY A 62 7.96 12.01 -29.15
CA GLY A 62 7.82 10.64 -29.68
C GLY A 62 8.32 9.53 -28.74
N ARG A 63 8.59 9.89 -27.48
CA ARG A 63 8.94 8.93 -26.42
C ARG A 63 7.69 8.22 -25.90
N LYS A 64 7.88 7.01 -25.38
CA LYS A 64 6.80 6.20 -24.80
C LYS A 64 6.41 6.74 -23.42
N PRO A 65 5.14 6.58 -23.00
CA PRO A 65 4.70 6.98 -21.67
C PRO A 65 5.52 6.32 -20.55
N VAL A 66 5.65 7.03 -19.44
CA VAL A 66 6.34 6.58 -18.23
C VAL A 66 5.33 6.49 -17.10
N SER A 67 5.32 5.39 -16.35
CA SER A 67 4.36 5.19 -15.27
C SER A 67 5.02 5.23 -13.90
N TYR A 68 4.37 5.91 -12.98
CA TYR A 68 4.73 6.00 -11.57
C TYR A 68 3.64 5.36 -10.71
N ALA A 69 4.03 4.76 -9.60
CA ALA A 69 3.14 4.49 -8.50
C ALA A 69 3.22 5.67 -7.54
N VAL A 70 2.07 6.24 -7.19
CA VAL A 70 1.98 7.26 -6.14
C VAL A 70 1.16 6.71 -4.98
N VAL A 71 1.55 7.10 -3.77
CA VAL A 71 0.95 6.62 -2.53
C VAL A 71 0.19 7.75 -1.85
N LYS A 72 -1.01 7.42 -1.35
CA LYS A 72 -1.75 8.22 -0.40
C LYS A 72 -1.69 7.55 0.96
N LEU A 73 -1.38 8.34 1.97
CA LEU A 73 -1.41 7.91 3.36
C LEU A 73 -2.55 8.64 4.06
N GLU A 74 -3.37 7.90 4.80
CA GLU A 74 -4.47 8.47 5.59
C GLU A 74 -4.28 8.08 7.05
N ASN A 75 -4.15 9.09 7.92
CA ASN A 75 -4.09 8.93 9.36
C ASN A 75 -5.51 8.98 9.93
N THR A 76 -6.03 7.86 10.39
CA THR A 76 -7.37 7.75 11.01
C THR A 76 -7.32 7.93 12.54
N THR A 77 -6.15 8.25 13.09
CA THR A 77 -5.98 8.50 14.52
C THR A 77 -6.19 9.97 14.88
N ASN A 78 -6.37 10.24 16.17
CA ASN A 78 -6.48 11.58 16.73
C ASN A 78 -5.13 12.19 17.14
N LYS A 79 -4.00 11.59 16.73
CA LYS A 79 -2.65 12.09 17.00
C LYS A 79 -1.86 12.27 15.71
N GLU A 80 -0.87 13.15 15.74
CA GLU A 80 0.13 13.20 14.67
C GLU A 80 0.88 11.87 14.64
N VAL A 81 1.12 11.36 13.44
CA VAL A 81 1.88 10.13 13.23
C VAL A 81 3.09 10.40 12.35
N LYS A 82 4.21 9.80 12.72
CA LYS A 82 5.46 9.87 11.96
C LYS A 82 5.82 8.48 11.43
N LEU A 83 6.01 8.41 10.12
CA LEU A 83 6.26 7.17 9.39
C LEU A 83 7.66 7.22 8.78
N LEU A 84 8.41 6.14 8.93
CA LEU A 84 9.67 5.93 8.23
C LEU A 84 9.61 4.57 7.54
N TYR A 85 9.62 4.55 6.22
CA TYR A 85 9.44 3.33 5.43
C TYR A 85 10.03 3.44 4.03
N ASN A 86 10.13 2.31 3.35
CA ASN A 86 10.52 2.20 1.95
C ASN A 86 9.28 1.87 1.11
N LEU A 87 9.03 2.64 0.06
CA LEU A 87 8.12 2.24 -1.01
C LEU A 87 8.91 1.37 -1.99
N GLU A 88 8.73 0.06 -1.87
CA GLU A 88 9.50 -0.94 -2.58
C GLU A 88 8.81 -1.38 -3.86
N VAL A 89 9.57 -1.50 -4.95
CA VAL A 89 9.12 -2.08 -6.21
C VAL A 89 9.90 -3.37 -6.42
N HIS A 90 9.19 -4.49 -6.41
CA HIS A 90 9.79 -5.81 -6.58
C HIS A 90 9.68 -6.29 -8.03
N TYR A 91 10.71 -7.00 -8.46
CA TYR A 91 10.88 -7.60 -9.77
C TYR A 91 11.26 -9.07 -9.57
N ASN A 92 11.21 -9.87 -10.63
CA ASN A 92 11.58 -11.29 -10.58
C ASN A 92 13.00 -11.57 -10.01
N LEU A 93 13.97 -10.69 -10.25
CA LEU A 93 15.38 -10.87 -9.90
C LEU A 93 15.92 -9.82 -8.91
N GLY A 94 15.06 -9.00 -8.32
CA GLY A 94 15.49 -8.02 -7.33
C GLY A 94 14.43 -7.00 -6.98
N CYS A 95 14.84 -5.91 -6.34
CA CYS A 95 13.93 -4.90 -5.84
C CYS A 95 14.58 -3.53 -5.86
N ASN A 96 13.80 -2.51 -6.22
CA ASN A 96 14.16 -1.11 -6.00
C ASN A 96 13.69 -0.67 -4.61
N ASN A 97 14.50 0.16 -3.95
CA ASN A 97 14.26 0.68 -2.60
C ASN A 97 14.19 -0.35 -1.45
N CYS A 98 14.54 -1.62 -1.65
CA CYS A 98 14.57 -2.61 -0.55
C CYS A 98 15.66 -2.35 0.50
N ASN A 99 16.69 -1.58 0.15
CA ASN A 99 17.76 -1.24 1.09
C ASN A 99 17.21 -0.34 2.22
N PRO A 100 17.36 -0.72 3.51
CA PRO A 100 16.90 0.09 4.63
C PRO A 100 17.61 1.45 4.76
N ASN A 101 18.74 1.62 4.06
CA ASN A 101 19.50 2.87 3.95
C ASN A 101 19.27 3.58 2.60
N SER A 102 18.23 3.22 1.85
CA SER A 102 17.88 3.90 0.59
C SER A 102 17.57 5.37 0.84
N GLU A 103 18.00 6.25 -0.07
CA GLU A 103 17.64 7.68 -0.08
C GLU A 103 16.12 7.89 -0.21
N ALA A 104 15.40 6.91 -0.76
CA ALA A 104 13.94 6.91 -0.84
C ALA A 104 13.27 6.70 0.53
N ARG A 105 14.01 6.33 1.58
CA ARG A 105 13.49 6.17 2.94
C ARG A 105 13.54 7.51 3.66
N GLN A 106 12.38 8.17 3.76
CA GLN A 106 12.26 9.50 4.34
C GLN A 106 11.19 9.53 5.42
N LEU A 107 11.33 10.46 6.37
CA LEU A 107 10.33 10.67 7.42
C LEU A 107 9.11 11.38 6.83
N VAL A 108 7.94 10.78 7.04
CA VAL A 108 6.67 11.30 6.58
C VAL A 108 5.78 11.58 7.78
N THR A 109 5.36 12.83 7.94
CA THR A 109 4.52 13.27 9.08
C THR A 109 3.10 13.53 8.59
N ILE A 110 2.11 12.97 9.29
CA ILE A 110 0.70 13.13 8.96
C ILE A 110 -0.06 13.60 10.19
N ALA A 111 -0.72 14.76 10.06
CA ALA A 111 -1.57 15.31 11.11
C ALA A 111 -2.76 14.38 11.44
N PRO A 112 -3.37 14.51 12.64
CA PRO A 112 -4.55 13.74 13.02
C PRO A 112 -5.69 13.84 12.00
N ASN A 113 -6.33 12.73 11.65
CA ASN A 113 -7.47 12.68 10.73
C ASN A 113 -7.22 13.36 9.37
N LYS A 114 -5.96 13.36 8.90
CA LYS A 114 -5.56 13.93 7.61
C LYS A 114 -4.96 12.88 6.70
N SER A 115 -4.94 13.22 5.42
CA SER A 115 -4.23 12.46 4.40
C SER A 115 -3.16 13.32 3.73
N ILE A 116 -2.16 12.64 3.20
CA ILE A 116 -1.19 13.21 2.27
C ILE A 116 -1.13 12.33 1.04
N GLU A 117 -0.86 12.94 -0.11
CA GLU A 117 -0.83 12.26 -1.41
C GLU A 117 0.48 12.60 -2.11
N GLY A 118 1.17 11.58 -2.61
CA GLY A 118 2.31 11.76 -3.50
C GLY A 118 1.89 12.18 -4.90
N LYS A 119 2.88 12.65 -5.65
CA LYS A 119 2.78 13.01 -7.06
C LYS A 119 3.95 12.38 -7.80
N TYR A 120 3.78 12.08 -9.08
CA TYR A 120 4.88 11.59 -9.92
C TYR A 120 6.12 12.52 -9.91
N THR A 121 5.91 13.82 -9.74
CA THR A 121 6.98 14.84 -9.66
C THR A 121 7.85 14.72 -8.42
N ASP A 122 7.40 13.99 -7.40
CA ASP A 122 8.17 13.78 -6.18
C ASP A 122 9.37 12.84 -6.44
N GLY A 123 9.37 12.12 -7.56
CA GLY A 123 10.48 11.26 -7.96
C GLY A 123 10.46 9.94 -7.19
N ASN A 124 11.58 9.61 -6.54
CA ASN A 124 11.77 8.38 -5.77
C ASN A 124 11.76 8.66 -4.26
N THR A 125 10.59 8.56 -3.64
CA THR A 125 10.32 8.91 -2.23
C THR A 125 9.39 7.86 -1.61
N PRO A 126 9.05 7.95 -0.31
CA PRO A 126 8.02 7.08 0.25
C PRO A 126 6.65 7.25 -0.42
N LEU A 127 6.39 8.39 -1.07
CA LEU A 127 5.10 8.71 -1.67
C LEU A 127 5.03 8.51 -3.19
N SER A 128 6.16 8.25 -3.85
CA SER A 128 6.22 8.07 -5.31
C SER A 128 7.40 7.19 -5.70
N VAL A 129 7.19 6.32 -6.68
CA VAL A 129 8.26 5.53 -7.28
C VAL A 129 7.97 5.26 -8.76
N LEU A 130 9.03 5.25 -9.58
CA LEU A 130 8.95 4.83 -10.98
C LEU A 130 8.57 3.34 -11.05
N LEU A 131 7.46 3.01 -11.72
CA LEU A 131 7.08 1.63 -11.99
C LEU A 131 7.73 1.13 -13.29
N LEU A 132 7.50 1.84 -14.39
CA LEU A 132 7.92 1.41 -15.71
C LEU A 132 8.31 2.61 -16.57
N ASN A 133 9.48 2.50 -17.21
CA ASN A 133 9.91 3.41 -18.25
C ASN A 133 10.18 2.59 -19.52
N ALA A 134 9.21 2.58 -20.44
CA ALA A 134 9.29 1.82 -21.69
C ALA A 134 10.34 2.34 -22.69
N ASN A 135 11.02 3.45 -22.37
CA ASN A 135 12.12 4.00 -23.16
C ASN A 135 13.49 3.41 -22.76
N LEU A 136 13.57 2.66 -21.65
CA LEU A 136 14.79 1.96 -21.25
C LEU A 136 14.83 0.58 -21.90
N ASN A 137 15.80 0.36 -22.79
CA ASN A 137 16.06 -0.96 -23.35
C ASN A 137 16.45 -1.93 -22.23
N ASN A 138 15.81 -3.10 -22.17
CA ASN A 138 15.99 -4.12 -21.13
C ASN A 138 15.59 -3.68 -19.71
N GLY A 139 14.65 -2.73 -19.58
CA GLY A 139 14.05 -2.38 -18.30
C GLY A 139 13.38 -3.59 -17.64
N TRP A 140 13.46 -3.68 -16.32
CA TRP A 140 12.84 -4.76 -15.55
C TRP A 140 11.34 -4.53 -15.43
N ILE A 141 10.55 -5.61 -15.48
CA ILE A 141 9.08 -5.56 -15.37
C ILE A 141 8.70 -5.70 -13.89
N PRO A 142 8.07 -4.69 -13.28
CA PRO A 142 7.72 -4.74 -11.86
C PRO A 142 6.55 -5.71 -11.63
N GLU A 143 6.62 -6.49 -10.55
CA GLU A 143 5.62 -7.49 -10.20
C GLU A 143 4.64 -6.97 -9.14
N TYR A 144 5.16 -6.35 -8.07
CA TYR A 144 4.34 -5.82 -6.99
C TYR A 144 5.02 -4.67 -6.24
N LEU A 145 4.19 -3.85 -5.59
CA LEU A 145 4.60 -2.88 -4.58
C LEU A 145 4.50 -3.45 -3.18
N MET A 146 5.36 -2.97 -2.29
CA MET A 146 5.33 -3.31 -0.87
C MET A 146 5.76 -2.11 -0.02
N ILE A 147 5.22 -2.04 1.20
CA ILE A 147 5.74 -1.15 2.25
C ILE A 147 6.76 -1.92 3.09
N GLY A 148 8.04 -1.63 2.88
CA GLY A 148 9.15 -2.23 3.61
C GLY A 148 9.70 -1.34 4.74
N ASN A 149 10.39 -1.96 5.69
CA ASN A 149 11.09 -1.29 6.80
C ASN A 149 10.24 -0.25 7.58
N LEU A 150 8.94 -0.52 7.71
CA LEU A 150 7.96 0.41 8.29
C LEU A 150 8.15 0.59 9.79
N ILE A 151 8.39 1.84 10.18
CA ILE A 151 8.38 2.31 11.57
C ILE A 151 7.29 3.37 11.70
N ILE A 152 6.45 3.24 12.73
CA ILE A 152 5.34 4.15 13.03
C ILE A 152 5.48 4.61 14.47
N ASN A 153 5.63 5.93 14.65
CA ASN A 153 5.76 6.62 15.93
C ASN A 153 4.62 7.62 16.14
#